data_AF-A0A9E3ZEE9-F1
#
_entry.id   AF-A0A9E3ZEE9-F1
#
_cell.length_a   1.000
_cell.length_b   1.000
_cell.length_c   1.000
_cell.angle_alpha   90.00
_cell.angle_beta   90.00
_cell.angle_gamma   90.00
#
_symmetry.space_group_name_H-M   'P 1'
#
loop_
_entity.id
_entity.type
_entity.pdbx_description
1 polymer ?
#
loop_
_entity_poly.entity_id
_entity_poly.type
_entity_poly.pdbx_seq_one_letter_code
_entity_poly.pdbx_strand_id
1 'polypeptide(L)'
;MKQRVSMRRPGGRLAALFLVAAMLATTAAAAAEWVYSFVDGDNLWDFSSRYLDSPLRYEALRRINNVERPRHMPPGTRIRVPMQWIRSNPVTATLAETVGRVELIRADGSRVVDPPAGTQVGLGDTLITGADAGAAVRFADHTTTTLHQNGEMRFDHLSAHGDTGMVDSRLRLQGGRIETQVTPATGPGSRFEIHTPSAVSAVRGTDYRAAVAGDGGTVFEVTGGRVLVSGAGESQLLRRGFGTTVATDTAPAAPRALLAAPRVLPVPNPVRLLNQALVWEPVPGAAAYRIEIGSAESSRVRAWERVVQRDRATLPDLPDGRYRIAVRAIDADGIEGFDRVLDVDFDTRPRAPVPLQPVDGAVLRGTIAELRWSASADAARYRLEVATSPAFDGTLMVEDLTEPHLRAAAAEQPGDYYWRISSIAADGEVGPPSDVRHWVSKPQPETVAADVSGDADGVVASWRDVGGGARYQVQIADDPAFEHVEDDRVVDAPRMAFDAVSGQVRFLRVRVIEADGYAGSWGAVQRIDPLPDPTAWVVPVLGILGVLLL
;
A
#
# COMPACT_ATOMS: atom_id res chain seq x y z
N MET A 1 20.42 101.48 -1.64
CA MET A 1 20.12 101.38 -3.09
C MET A 1 18.65 101.03 -3.28
N LYS A 2 18.02 101.66 -4.27
CA LYS A 2 16.58 101.71 -4.53
C LYS A 2 16.05 100.43 -5.23
N GLN A 3 14.79 100.09 -4.97
CA GLN A 3 13.72 99.50 -5.84
C GLN A 3 12.80 98.65 -4.95
N ARG A 4 11.59 99.03 -4.51
CA ARG A 4 10.33 99.51 -5.13
C ARG A 4 9.58 98.44 -5.95
N VAL A 5 8.30 98.25 -5.53
CA VAL A 5 7.13 97.64 -6.21
C VAL A 5 7.07 96.10 -6.07
N SER A 6 5.98 95.41 -5.67
CA SER A 6 4.54 95.64 -5.85
C SER A 6 3.68 94.96 -4.77
N MET A 7 2.60 95.62 -4.35
CA MET A 7 1.47 95.05 -3.60
C MET A 7 0.53 94.25 -4.53
N ARG A 8 -0.02 93.13 -4.03
CA ARG A 8 -1.42 92.69 -4.28
C ARG A 8 -1.81 91.54 -3.33
N ARG A 9 -2.69 91.83 -2.37
CA ARG A 9 -3.78 90.95 -1.87
C ARG A 9 -5.07 91.50 -2.52
N PRO A 10 -6.18 90.75 -2.75
CA PRO A 10 -6.82 89.84 -1.79
C PRO A 10 -7.63 88.68 -2.42
N GLY A 11 -8.43 87.97 -1.62
CA GLY A 11 -9.70 87.38 -2.11
C GLY A 11 -9.88 85.90 -1.81
N GLY A 12 -10.86 85.59 -0.96
CA GLY A 12 -11.13 84.27 -0.42
C GLY A 12 -11.77 83.28 -1.39
N ARG A 13 -11.50 81.99 -1.13
CA ARG A 13 -12.31 80.84 -1.55
C ARG A 13 -12.17 79.73 -0.50
N LEU A 14 -12.69 79.99 0.69
CA LEU A 14 -12.90 79.01 1.77
C LEU A 14 -14.41 78.87 1.98
N ALA A 15 -15.14 78.38 0.96
CA ALA A 15 -16.58 78.10 1.07
C ALA A 15 -17.16 77.22 -0.07
N ALA A 16 -16.33 76.49 -0.84
CA ALA A 16 -16.82 75.70 -1.97
C ALA A 16 -16.21 74.29 -2.06
N LEU A 17 -15.75 73.73 -0.93
CA LEU A 17 -15.18 72.38 -0.86
C LEU A 17 -15.90 71.46 0.15
N PHE A 18 -17.16 71.77 0.47
CA PHE A 18 -17.97 70.98 1.41
C PHE A 18 -19.35 70.56 0.88
N LEU A 19 -19.59 70.69 -0.44
CA LEU A 19 -20.89 70.35 -1.05
C LEU A 19 -20.83 69.51 -2.34
N VAL A 20 -19.73 68.78 -2.55
CA VAL A 20 -19.60 67.80 -3.66
C VAL A 20 -19.21 66.39 -3.16
N ALA A 21 -18.94 66.21 -1.85
CA ALA A 21 -18.58 64.93 -1.24
C ALA A 21 -19.79 64.13 -0.69
N ALA A 22 -21.03 64.50 -1.06
CA ALA A 22 -22.26 63.82 -0.61
C ALA A 22 -23.03 63.12 -1.74
N MET A 23 -22.38 62.84 -2.88
CA MET A 23 -22.93 62.04 -3.99
C MET A 23 -22.00 60.88 -4.39
N LEU A 24 -21.29 60.30 -3.42
CA LEU A 24 -20.71 58.96 -3.60
C LEU A 24 -21.78 57.93 -3.26
N ALA A 25 -22.55 57.61 -4.29
CA ALA A 25 -23.10 56.29 -4.57
C ALA A 25 -23.48 55.45 -3.34
N THR A 26 -24.69 55.66 -2.82
CA THR A 26 -25.52 54.53 -2.42
C THR A 26 -25.75 53.68 -3.67
N THR A 27 -24.84 52.76 -3.98
CA THR A 27 -25.23 51.58 -4.74
C THR A 27 -26.19 50.84 -3.83
N ALA A 28 -27.49 51.07 -4.00
CA ALA A 28 -28.47 50.10 -3.56
C ALA A 28 -28.00 48.77 -4.13
N ALA A 29 -27.58 47.85 -3.27
CA ALA A 29 -27.25 46.51 -3.68
C ALA A 29 -28.49 46.00 -4.43
N ALA A 30 -28.36 45.81 -5.75
CA ALA A 30 -29.43 45.22 -6.53
C ALA A 30 -29.70 43.86 -5.89
N ALA A 31 -30.87 43.71 -5.26
CA ALA A 31 -31.25 42.45 -4.66
C ALA A 31 -31.20 41.40 -5.77
N ALA A 32 -30.51 40.27 -5.54
CA ALA A 32 -30.44 39.22 -6.53
C ALA A 32 -31.87 38.81 -6.94
N GLU A 33 -32.07 38.53 -8.24
CA GLU A 33 -33.38 38.16 -8.80
C GLU A 33 -33.27 36.82 -9.52
N TRP A 34 -34.20 35.90 -9.25
CA TRP A 34 -34.39 34.69 -10.02
C TRP A 34 -35.34 34.95 -11.19
N VAL A 35 -34.97 34.49 -12.38
CA VAL A 35 -35.83 34.58 -13.57
C VAL A 35 -36.53 33.25 -13.78
N TYR A 36 -37.85 33.22 -13.57
CA TYR A 36 -38.68 32.05 -13.82
C TYR A 36 -39.35 32.17 -15.19
N SER A 37 -39.41 31.05 -15.94
CA SER A 37 -40.16 30.95 -17.19
C SER A 37 -41.37 30.05 -16.97
N PHE A 38 -42.57 30.59 -17.14
CA PHE A 38 -43.82 29.85 -16.94
C PHE A 38 -43.98 28.71 -17.94
N VAL A 39 -44.49 27.56 -17.50
CA VAL A 39 -44.88 26.44 -18.37
C VAL A 39 -46.39 26.41 -18.56
N ASP A 40 -46.88 25.58 -19.48
CA ASP A 40 -48.31 25.47 -19.75
C ASP A 40 -49.10 25.03 -18.51
N GLY A 41 -50.22 25.73 -18.27
CA GLY A 41 -51.05 25.55 -17.08
C GLY A 41 -50.63 26.33 -15.83
N ASP A 42 -49.43 26.92 -15.77
CA ASP A 42 -49.00 27.71 -14.60
C ASP A 42 -49.71 29.08 -14.53
N ASN A 43 -49.90 29.58 -13.31
CA ASN A 43 -50.31 30.96 -13.06
C ASN A 43 -49.55 31.57 -11.87
N LEU A 44 -49.65 32.90 -11.69
CA LEU A 44 -48.84 33.62 -10.71
C LEU A 44 -49.20 33.26 -9.25
N TRP A 45 -50.43 32.81 -9.00
CA TRP A 45 -50.88 32.39 -7.68
C TRP A 45 -50.30 31.04 -7.29
N ASP A 46 -50.37 30.05 -8.19
CA ASP A 46 -49.79 28.71 -7.97
C ASP A 46 -48.27 28.80 -7.86
N PHE A 47 -47.65 29.64 -8.70
CA PHE A 47 -46.22 29.99 -8.58
C PHE A 47 -45.89 30.56 -7.19
N SER A 48 -46.66 31.55 -6.71
CA SER A 48 -46.39 32.20 -5.43
C SER A 48 -46.60 31.26 -4.25
N SER A 49 -47.63 30.41 -4.32
CA SER A 49 -47.92 29.40 -3.30
C SER A 49 -46.84 28.32 -3.23
N ARG A 50 -46.27 27.95 -4.38
CA ARG A 50 -45.24 26.92 -4.48
C ARG A 50 -43.85 27.44 -4.06
N TYR A 51 -43.42 28.57 -4.60
CA TYR A 51 -42.01 28.99 -4.51
C TYR A 51 -41.74 30.10 -3.48
N LEU A 52 -42.74 30.88 -3.07
CA LEU A 52 -42.52 32.04 -2.21
C LEU A 52 -42.82 31.76 -0.74
N ASP A 53 -42.23 32.57 0.13
CA ASP A 53 -42.46 32.55 1.59
C ASP A 53 -43.91 32.91 1.96
N SER A 54 -44.65 33.60 1.09
CA SER A 54 -46.05 33.96 1.26
C SER A 54 -46.82 33.92 -0.08
N PRO A 55 -47.95 33.21 -0.16
CA PRO A 55 -48.80 33.17 -1.35
C PRO A 55 -49.27 34.57 -1.79
N LEU A 56 -49.43 35.51 -0.85
CA LEU A 56 -49.89 36.88 -1.10
C LEU A 56 -48.86 37.72 -1.89
N ARG A 57 -47.62 37.25 -2.04
CA ARG A 57 -46.60 37.94 -2.85
C ARG A 57 -46.89 37.95 -4.35
N TYR A 58 -47.88 37.19 -4.82
CA TYR A 58 -48.31 37.25 -6.22
C TYR A 58 -48.69 38.67 -6.66
N GLU A 59 -49.29 39.49 -5.78
CA GLU A 59 -49.62 40.89 -6.12
C GLU A 59 -48.38 41.77 -6.25
N ALA A 60 -47.41 41.58 -5.37
CA ALA A 60 -46.16 42.31 -5.41
C ALA A 60 -45.37 41.92 -6.67
N LEU A 61 -45.31 40.62 -7.00
CA LEU A 61 -44.72 40.11 -8.23
C LEU A 61 -45.40 40.67 -9.48
N ARG A 62 -46.73 40.74 -9.47
CA ARG A 62 -47.51 41.32 -10.57
C ARG A 62 -47.07 42.75 -10.85
N ARG A 63 -46.88 43.57 -9.80
CA ARG A 63 -46.47 44.97 -9.92
C ARG A 63 -45.06 45.12 -10.45
N ILE A 64 -44.09 44.36 -9.91
CA ILE A 64 -42.68 44.51 -10.33
C ILE A 64 -42.39 43.93 -11.72
N ASN A 65 -43.25 43.03 -12.21
CA ASN A 65 -43.13 42.43 -13.54
C ASN A 65 -44.14 42.96 -14.56
N ASN A 66 -44.94 43.97 -14.22
CA ASN A 66 -46.00 44.53 -15.08
C ASN A 66 -46.94 43.45 -15.67
N VAL A 67 -47.32 42.45 -14.87
CA VAL A 67 -48.18 41.35 -15.32
C VAL A 67 -49.64 41.79 -15.34
N GLU A 68 -50.26 41.85 -16.51
CA GLU A 68 -51.67 42.27 -16.65
C GLU A 68 -52.65 41.16 -16.23
N ARG A 69 -52.35 39.90 -16.56
CA ARG A 69 -53.25 38.74 -16.40
C ARG A 69 -52.66 37.69 -15.44
N PRO A 70 -52.71 37.89 -14.11
CA PRO A 70 -52.02 37.02 -13.14
C PRO A 70 -52.58 35.58 -13.06
N ARG A 71 -53.81 35.34 -13.50
CA ARG A 71 -54.45 34.01 -13.50
C ARG A 71 -54.18 33.19 -14.77
N HIS A 72 -53.60 33.79 -15.81
CA HIS A 72 -53.30 33.08 -17.05
C HIS A 72 -51.98 33.60 -17.61
N MET A 73 -50.93 32.81 -17.42
CA MET A 73 -49.58 33.15 -17.86
C MET A 73 -49.29 32.40 -19.17
N PRO A 74 -48.99 33.10 -20.27
CA PRO A 74 -48.57 32.45 -21.49
C PRO A 74 -47.31 31.61 -21.24
N PRO A 75 -47.23 30.36 -21.76
CA PRO A 75 -46.01 29.56 -21.68
C PRO A 75 -44.80 30.32 -22.22
N GLY A 76 -43.67 30.23 -21.53
CA GLY A 76 -42.44 30.95 -21.84
C GLY A 76 -42.36 32.39 -21.30
N THR A 77 -43.43 32.91 -20.67
CA THR A 77 -43.41 34.23 -20.02
C THR A 77 -42.36 34.25 -18.91
N ARG A 78 -41.48 35.24 -18.93
CA ARG A 78 -40.39 35.39 -17.94
C ARG A 78 -40.73 36.44 -16.90
N ILE A 79 -40.61 36.09 -15.62
CA ILE A 79 -40.74 37.04 -14.51
C ILE A 79 -39.46 37.08 -13.68
N ARG A 80 -39.18 38.25 -13.11
CA ARG A 80 -38.12 38.50 -12.14
C ARG A 80 -38.67 38.37 -10.73
N VAL A 81 -38.01 37.56 -9.92
CA VAL A 81 -38.44 37.19 -8.58
C VAL A 81 -37.34 37.58 -7.60
N PRO A 82 -37.53 38.59 -6.73
CA PRO A 82 -36.55 38.96 -5.73
C PRO A 82 -36.21 37.76 -4.84
N MET A 83 -34.92 37.46 -4.68
CA MET A 83 -34.47 36.27 -3.93
C MET A 83 -35.01 36.23 -2.50
N GLN A 84 -35.11 37.38 -1.84
CA GLN A 84 -35.66 37.56 -0.49
C GLN A 84 -37.15 37.18 -0.34
N TRP A 85 -37.87 36.96 -1.44
CA TRP A 85 -39.27 36.54 -1.43
C TRP A 85 -39.42 35.03 -1.61
N ILE A 86 -38.35 34.35 -2.03
CA ILE A 86 -38.36 32.91 -2.27
C ILE A 86 -38.29 32.22 -0.91
N ARG A 87 -39.13 31.19 -0.73
CA ARG A 87 -39.15 30.41 0.51
C ARG A 87 -37.78 29.75 0.72
N SER A 88 -37.22 29.87 1.92
CA SER A 88 -35.99 29.16 2.30
C SER A 88 -36.34 28.07 3.31
N ASN A 89 -36.11 26.81 2.95
CA ASN A 89 -36.38 25.65 3.80
C ASN A 89 -35.05 25.03 4.25
N PRO A 90 -34.92 24.63 5.53
CA PRO A 90 -33.78 23.82 5.94
C PRO A 90 -33.81 22.49 5.21
N VAL A 91 -32.64 22.03 4.77
CA VAL A 91 -32.46 20.72 4.13
C VAL A 91 -31.34 19.97 4.82
N THR A 92 -31.33 18.65 4.66
CA THR A 92 -30.28 17.78 5.16
C THR A 92 -29.37 17.32 4.03
N ALA A 93 -28.11 17.09 4.36
CA ALA A 93 -27.22 16.26 3.57
C ALA A 93 -27.35 14.80 4.01
N THR A 94 -26.80 13.87 3.23
CA THR A 94 -26.81 12.44 3.53
C THR A 94 -25.39 11.90 3.51
N LEU A 95 -25.04 11.13 4.54
CA LEU A 95 -23.79 10.37 4.57
C LEU A 95 -23.90 9.23 3.55
N ALA A 96 -23.16 9.33 2.45
CA ALA A 96 -23.26 8.42 1.31
C ALA A 96 -22.43 7.15 1.52
N GLU A 97 -21.20 7.29 2.00
CA GLU A 97 -20.25 6.20 2.22
C GLU A 97 -19.38 6.51 3.44
N THR A 98 -18.99 5.49 4.21
CA THR A 98 -18.03 5.59 5.32
C THR A 98 -17.07 4.41 5.32
N VAL A 99 -15.83 4.67 5.71
CA VAL A 99 -14.82 3.64 5.98
C VAL A 99 -14.04 4.04 7.23
N GLY A 100 -13.68 3.06 8.06
CA GLY A 100 -12.97 3.30 9.31
C GLY A 100 -13.84 4.01 10.35
N ARG A 101 -13.19 4.64 11.33
CA ARG A 101 -13.87 5.30 12.45
C ARG A 101 -14.39 6.68 12.07
N VAL A 102 -15.71 6.86 12.12
CA VAL A 102 -16.39 8.12 11.81
C VAL A 102 -17.29 8.53 12.97
N GLU A 103 -17.25 9.79 13.38
CA GLU A 103 -18.12 10.31 14.44
C GLU A 103 -18.96 11.48 13.90
N LEU A 104 -20.27 11.43 14.15
CA LEU A 104 -21.19 12.52 13.87
C LEU A 104 -21.67 13.12 15.20
N ILE A 105 -21.26 14.36 15.46
CA ILE A 105 -21.73 15.15 16.59
C ILE A 105 -22.91 15.99 16.10
N ARG A 106 -24.09 15.77 16.70
CA ARG A 106 -25.30 16.51 16.38
C ARG A 106 -25.26 17.93 16.94
N ALA A 107 -26.09 18.81 16.38
CA ALA A 107 -26.24 20.18 16.87
C ALA A 107 -26.61 20.28 18.38
N ASP A 108 -27.28 19.26 18.94
CA ASP A 108 -27.62 19.16 20.37
C ASP A 108 -26.48 18.60 21.25
N GLY A 109 -25.33 18.27 20.65
CA GLY A 109 -24.16 17.70 21.32
C GLY A 109 -24.17 16.17 21.44
N SER A 110 -25.25 15.50 21.03
CA SER A 110 -25.28 14.02 20.99
C SER A 110 -24.30 13.47 19.96
N ARG A 111 -23.72 12.30 20.24
CA ARG A 111 -22.66 11.69 19.44
C ARG A 111 -23.13 10.37 18.87
N VAL A 112 -22.93 10.19 17.57
CA VAL A 112 -23.16 8.92 16.87
C VAL A 112 -21.81 8.44 16.34
N VAL A 113 -21.32 7.33 16.90
CA VAL A 113 -20.10 6.67 16.45
C VAL A 113 -20.45 5.66 15.37
N ASP A 114 -19.66 5.67 14.30
CA ASP A 114 -19.79 4.86 13.09
C ASP A 114 -21.21 4.90 12.48
N PRO A 115 -21.72 6.11 12.15
CA PRO A 115 -23.03 6.25 11.54
C PRO A 115 -23.10 5.48 10.21
N PRO A 116 -24.16 4.69 9.96
CA PRO A 116 -24.30 3.95 8.71
C PRO A 116 -24.54 4.88 7.52
N ALA A 117 -24.22 4.41 6.32
CA ALA A 117 -24.63 5.07 5.08
C ALA A 117 -26.16 5.30 5.06
N GLY A 118 -26.58 6.44 4.51
CA GLY A 118 -27.97 6.92 4.54
C GLY A 118 -28.31 7.82 5.73
N THR A 119 -27.42 7.92 6.74
CA THR A 119 -27.61 8.83 7.88
C THR A 119 -27.76 10.28 7.40
N GLN A 120 -28.81 10.96 7.87
CA GLN A 120 -29.03 12.38 7.57
C GLN A 120 -28.09 13.24 8.42
N VAL A 121 -27.52 14.26 7.79
CA VAL A 121 -26.63 15.26 8.39
C VAL A 121 -27.30 16.62 8.28
N GLY A 122 -27.54 17.26 9.41
CA GLY A 122 -28.30 18.51 9.51
C GLY A 122 -27.43 19.74 9.72
N LEU A 123 -28.08 20.90 9.70
CA LEU A 123 -27.47 22.16 10.10
C LEU A 123 -26.97 22.08 11.55
N GLY A 124 -25.74 22.51 11.79
CA GLY A 124 -25.10 22.53 13.10
C GLY A 124 -24.40 21.23 13.49
N ASP A 125 -24.54 20.16 12.70
CA ASP A 125 -23.83 18.91 12.91
C ASP A 125 -22.32 19.08 12.60
N THR A 126 -21.49 18.20 13.16
CA THR A 126 -20.04 18.13 12.93
C THR A 126 -19.64 16.68 12.67
N LEU A 127 -18.92 16.47 11.56
CA LEU A 127 -18.43 15.16 11.13
C LEU A 127 -16.91 15.08 11.37
N ILE A 128 -16.47 14.01 12.03
CA ILE A 128 -15.08 13.76 12.37
C ILE A 128 -14.66 12.40 11.82
N THR A 129 -13.48 12.33 11.21
CA THR A 129 -12.86 11.09 10.70
C THR A 129 -11.57 10.80 11.45
N GLY A 130 -11.37 9.55 11.87
CA GLY A 130 -10.14 9.09 12.50
C GLY A 130 -8.99 8.85 11.50
N ALA A 131 -7.92 8.22 11.98
CA ALA A 131 -6.86 7.68 11.12
C ALA A 131 -7.39 6.53 10.26
N ASP A 132 -6.90 6.42 9.03
CA ASP A 132 -7.33 5.42 8.03
C ASP A 132 -8.86 5.38 7.84
N ALA A 133 -9.53 6.52 8.02
CA ALA A 133 -10.98 6.67 7.93
C ALA A 133 -11.36 7.74 6.90
N GLY A 134 -12.59 7.67 6.41
CA GLY A 134 -13.14 8.68 5.51
C GLY A 134 -14.65 8.61 5.40
N ALA A 135 -15.24 9.72 4.97
CA ALA A 135 -16.69 9.86 4.88
C ALA A 135 -17.08 10.71 3.66
N ALA A 136 -17.94 10.17 2.80
CA ALA A 136 -18.52 10.91 1.68
C ALA A 136 -19.91 11.43 2.06
N VAL A 137 -20.16 12.71 1.83
CA VAL A 137 -21.42 13.40 2.14
C VAL A 137 -22.01 13.95 0.85
N ARG A 138 -23.27 13.60 0.58
CA ARG A 138 -24.05 14.07 -0.56
C ARG A 138 -25.08 15.10 -0.13
N PHE A 139 -25.06 16.27 -0.77
CA PHE A 139 -25.94 17.40 -0.50
C PHE A 139 -27.24 17.34 -1.31
N ALA A 140 -28.18 18.24 -1.00
CA ALA A 140 -29.49 18.31 -1.65
C ALA A 140 -29.41 18.64 -3.16
N ASP A 141 -28.36 19.32 -3.60
CA ASP A 141 -28.05 19.61 -5.01
C ASP A 141 -27.23 18.50 -5.69
N HIS A 142 -27.06 17.35 -5.04
CA HIS A 142 -26.20 16.24 -5.47
C HIS A 142 -24.69 16.54 -5.47
N THR A 143 -24.26 17.71 -5.00
CA THR A 143 -22.85 17.96 -4.69
C THR A 143 -22.37 16.88 -3.73
N THR A 144 -21.15 16.39 -3.91
CA THR A 144 -20.55 15.42 -3.00
C THR A 144 -19.22 15.92 -2.47
N THR A 145 -19.04 15.84 -1.16
CA THR A 145 -17.77 16.15 -0.47
C THR A 145 -17.29 14.92 0.28
N THR A 146 -16.05 14.53 0.05
CA THR A 146 -15.37 13.46 0.78
C THR A 146 -14.45 14.09 1.81
N LEU A 147 -14.66 13.79 3.09
CA LEU A 147 -13.76 14.11 4.18
C LEU A 147 -12.78 12.95 4.36
N HIS A 148 -11.48 13.24 4.19
CA HIS A 148 -10.41 12.26 4.37
C HIS A 148 -10.05 12.10 5.85
N GLN A 149 -9.11 11.21 6.16
CA GLN A 149 -8.69 10.90 7.53
C GLN A 149 -8.25 12.12 8.34
N ASN A 150 -8.41 12.02 9.66
CA ASN A 150 -8.08 13.09 10.62
C ASN A 150 -8.74 14.43 10.27
N GLY A 151 -9.97 14.38 9.78
CA GLY A 151 -10.73 15.51 9.31
C GLY A 151 -11.81 15.93 10.28
N GLU A 152 -12.11 17.23 10.31
CA GLU A 152 -13.24 17.79 11.06
C GLU A 152 -13.98 18.82 10.19
N MET A 153 -15.25 18.51 9.88
CA MET A 153 -16.10 19.34 9.03
C MET A 153 -17.44 19.63 9.71
N ARG A 154 -17.77 20.92 9.82
CA ARG A 154 -19.02 21.41 10.39
C ARG A 154 -19.97 21.92 9.30
N PHE A 155 -21.26 21.69 9.49
CA PHE A 155 -22.32 22.08 8.56
C PHE A 155 -22.97 23.38 9.05
N ASP A 156 -22.35 24.53 8.75
CA ASP A 156 -22.76 25.83 9.26
C ASP A 156 -24.11 26.31 8.68
N HIS A 157 -24.40 25.99 7.43
CA HIS A 157 -25.67 26.33 6.79
C HIS A 157 -26.07 25.32 5.72
N LEU A 158 -27.32 24.86 5.76
CA LEU A 158 -27.92 23.96 4.76
C LEU A 158 -29.37 24.37 4.51
N SER A 159 -29.63 24.99 3.35
CA SER A 159 -30.99 25.36 2.96
C SER A 159 -31.22 25.19 1.46
N ALA A 160 -32.49 25.10 1.08
CA ALA A 160 -32.93 25.13 -0.31
C ALA A 160 -34.02 26.18 -0.50
N HIS A 161 -34.01 26.85 -1.64
CA HIS A 161 -34.99 27.87 -1.97
C HIS A 161 -36.24 27.25 -2.60
N GLY A 162 -37.16 26.75 -1.77
CA GLY A 162 -38.37 26.06 -2.23
C GLY A 162 -38.06 24.93 -3.20
N ASP A 163 -38.90 24.74 -4.23
CA ASP A 163 -38.70 23.73 -5.27
C ASP A 163 -37.86 24.22 -6.46
N THR A 164 -37.10 25.32 -6.30
CA THR A 164 -36.38 25.95 -7.42
C THR A 164 -35.13 25.19 -7.87
N GLY A 165 -34.70 24.19 -7.09
CA GLY A 165 -33.42 23.50 -7.26
C GLY A 165 -32.20 24.31 -6.80
N MET A 166 -32.39 25.53 -6.29
CA MET A 166 -31.30 26.34 -5.74
C MET A 166 -31.03 25.93 -4.29
N VAL A 167 -29.77 25.60 -3.98
CA VAL A 167 -29.33 25.14 -2.65
C VAL A 167 -28.20 26.03 -2.15
N ASP A 168 -28.26 26.41 -0.87
CA ASP A 168 -27.21 27.15 -0.16
C ASP A 168 -26.57 26.23 0.89
N SER A 169 -25.36 25.77 0.60
CA SER A 169 -24.55 24.92 1.46
C SER A 169 -23.28 25.65 1.86
N ARG A 170 -23.07 25.85 3.17
CA ARG A 170 -21.87 26.48 3.72
C ARG A 170 -21.29 25.57 4.79
N LEU A 171 -20.06 25.16 4.56
CA LEU A 171 -19.34 24.19 5.38
C LEU A 171 -18.14 24.88 6.01
N ARG A 172 -17.69 24.34 7.14
CA ARG A 172 -16.45 24.76 7.78
C ARG A 172 -15.53 23.56 7.95
N LEU A 173 -14.40 23.58 7.26
CA LEU A 173 -13.33 22.60 7.44
C LEU A 173 -12.35 23.15 8.47
N GLN A 174 -12.31 22.53 9.66
CA GLN A 174 -11.45 22.97 10.75
C GLN A 174 -10.06 22.33 10.68
N GLY A 175 -9.99 21.11 10.15
CA GLY A 175 -8.76 20.35 9.99
C GLY A 175 -8.94 19.20 8.99
N GLY A 176 -7.82 18.74 8.43
CA GLY A 176 -7.79 17.63 7.49
C GLY A 176 -7.98 18.06 6.03
N ARG A 177 -8.35 17.09 5.19
CA ARG A 177 -8.47 17.25 3.74
C ARG A 177 -9.86 16.89 3.26
N ILE A 178 -10.32 17.63 2.25
CA ILE A 178 -11.55 17.32 1.52
C ILE A 178 -11.30 17.25 0.02
N GLU A 179 -12.10 16.43 -0.65
CA GLU A 179 -12.29 16.44 -2.09
C GLU A 179 -13.77 16.68 -2.39
N THR A 180 -14.08 17.69 -3.19
CA THR A 180 -15.45 18.09 -3.49
C THR A 180 -15.70 18.11 -5.00
N GLN A 181 -16.77 17.43 -5.40
CA GLN A 181 -17.38 17.52 -6.71
C GLN A 181 -18.70 18.30 -6.61
N VAL A 182 -18.65 19.58 -6.98
CA VAL A 182 -19.78 20.51 -6.89
C VAL A 182 -20.66 20.40 -8.14
N THR A 183 -21.95 20.13 -7.95
CA THR A 183 -22.93 20.20 -9.03
C THR A 183 -23.03 21.63 -9.58
N PRO A 184 -23.13 21.84 -10.91
CA PRO A 184 -23.34 23.17 -11.46
C PRO A 184 -24.51 23.91 -10.81
N ALA A 185 -24.28 25.15 -10.41
CA ALA A 185 -25.26 25.96 -9.70
C ALA A 185 -26.53 26.19 -10.54
N THR A 186 -27.69 25.93 -9.92
CA THR A 186 -28.99 26.26 -10.50
C THR A 186 -29.35 27.68 -10.06
N GLY A 187 -29.31 28.66 -10.97
CA GLY A 187 -29.74 30.02 -10.65
C GLY A 187 -28.87 30.80 -9.64
N PRO A 188 -29.28 32.03 -9.31
CA PRO A 188 -28.48 32.98 -8.51
C PRO A 188 -28.51 32.69 -7.00
N GLY A 189 -29.45 31.87 -6.53
CA GLY A 189 -29.56 31.46 -5.13
C GLY A 189 -28.69 30.26 -4.76
N SER A 190 -28.14 29.54 -5.73
CA SER A 190 -27.23 28.44 -5.47
C SER A 190 -25.88 28.95 -4.96
N ARG A 191 -25.47 28.48 -3.79
CA ARG A 191 -24.21 28.82 -3.14
C ARG A 191 -23.60 27.57 -2.53
N PHE A 192 -22.34 27.33 -2.84
CA PHE A 192 -21.54 26.31 -2.18
C PHE A 192 -20.25 26.97 -1.70
N GLU A 193 -20.05 27.00 -0.39
CA GLU A 193 -18.89 27.63 0.24
C GLU A 193 -18.24 26.71 1.26
N ILE A 194 -16.91 26.76 1.29
CA ILE A 194 -16.13 26.11 2.35
C ILE A 194 -15.27 27.16 3.04
N HIS A 195 -15.49 27.26 4.34
CA HIS A 195 -14.77 28.14 5.25
C HIS A 195 -13.67 27.32 5.91
N THR A 196 -12.47 27.87 5.91
CA THR A 196 -11.29 27.32 6.59
C THR A 196 -10.74 28.40 7.53
N PRO A 197 -9.79 28.08 8.43
CA PRO A 197 -9.21 29.10 9.32
C PRO A 197 -8.59 30.29 8.59
N SER A 198 -8.02 30.06 7.40
CA SER A 198 -7.27 31.08 6.63
C SER A 198 -8.02 31.62 5.41
N ALA A 199 -9.07 30.95 4.93
CA ALA A 199 -9.69 31.31 3.66
C ALA A 199 -11.15 30.84 3.52
N VAL A 200 -11.85 31.43 2.55
CA VAL A 200 -13.16 30.98 2.08
C VAL A 200 -13.06 30.64 0.59
N SER A 201 -13.53 29.45 0.21
CA SER A 201 -13.77 29.09 -1.20
C SER A 201 -15.24 29.30 -1.56
N ALA A 202 -15.49 29.88 -2.73
CA ALA A 202 -16.80 30.00 -3.33
C ALA A 202 -16.80 29.34 -4.71
N VAL A 203 -17.76 28.44 -4.93
CA VAL A 203 -17.68 27.48 -6.03
C VAL A 203 -18.95 27.45 -6.88
N ARG A 204 -18.79 27.21 -8.19
CA ARG A 204 -19.90 27.00 -9.13
C ARG A 204 -19.53 25.92 -10.15
N GLY A 205 -19.96 24.68 -9.92
CA GLY A 205 -19.74 23.56 -10.84
C GLY A 205 -18.26 23.23 -11.02
N THR A 206 -17.65 22.52 -10.08
CA THR A 206 -16.19 22.42 -9.96
C THR A 206 -15.78 21.17 -9.19
N ASP A 207 -14.71 20.53 -9.64
CA ASP A 207 -13.98 19.50 -8.92
C ASP A 207 -12.74 20.14 -8.31
N TYR A 208 -12.63 20.10 -6.99
CA TYR A 208 -11.51 20.73 -6.29
C TYR A 208 -11.24 20.05 -4.94
N ARG A 209 -10.06 20.31 -4.41
CA ARG A 209 -9.60 19.82 -3.11
C ARG A 209 -9.24 21.00 -2.22
N ALA A 210 -9.41 20.81 -0.92
CA ALA A 210 -8.91 21.74 0.08
C ALA A 210 -8.27 20.97 1.23
N ALA A 211 -7.17 21.47 1.79
CA ALA A 211 -6.48 20.87 2.91
C ALA A 211 -6.06 21.95 3.91
N VAL A 212 -6.40 21.75 5.19
CA VAL A 212 -5.98 22.63 6.29
C VAL A 212 -4.76 22.01 6.97
N ALA A 213 -3.65 22.73 6.95
CA ALA A 213 -2.41 22.38 7.63
C ALA A 213 -2.51 22.66 9.15
N GLY A 214 -1.59 22.09 9.93
CA GLY A 214 -1.61 22.20 11.40
C GLY A 214 -1.41 23.63 11.94
N ASP A 215 -0.91 24.55 11.12
CA ASP A 215 -0.78 25.98 11.42
C ASP A 215 -2.00 26.83 11.00
N GLY A 216 -3.05 26.17 10.48
CA GLY A 216 -4.27 26.82 9.97
C GLY A 216 -4.15 27.33 8.53
N GLY A 217 -2.99 27.21 7.89
CA GLY A 217 -2.82 27.47 6.47
C GLY A 217 -3.66 26.52 5.63
N THR A 218 -4.20 27.00 4.50
CA THR A 218 -5.06 26.21 3.63
C THR A 218 -4.49 26.13 2.23
N VAL A 219 -4.50 24.94 1.66
CA VAL A 219 -4.18 24.67 0.26
C VAL A 219 -5.49 24.42 -0.49
N PHE A 220 -5.64 25.01 -1.68
CA PHE A 220 -6.74 24.74 -2.60
C PHE A 220 -6.20 24.29 -3.95
N GLU A 221 -6.78 23.23 -4.53
CA GLU A 221 -6.40 22.72 -5.85
C GLU A 221 -7.63 22.50 -6.71
N VAL A 222 -7.64 23.00 -7.95
CA VAL A 222 -8.79 22.87 -8.85
C VAL A 222 -8.49 21.87 -9.96
N THR A 223 -9.18 20.73 -9.97
CA THR A 223 -9.03 19.66 -10.97
C THR A 223 -10.07 19.75 -12.10
N GLY A 224 -11.19 20.45 -11.86
CA GLY A 224 -12.25 20.75 -12.84
C GLY A 224 -12.97 22.05 -12.52
N GLY A 225 -13.39 22.83 -13.51
CA GLY A 225 -14.14 24.08 -13.27
C GLY A 225 -13.28 25.25 -12.75
N ARG A 226 -13.83 26.03 -11.81
CA ARG A 226 -13.25 27.29 -11.30
C ARG A 226 -13.68 27.56 -9.85
N VAL A 227 -12.74 28.03 -9.03
CA VAL A 227 -12.97 28.36 -7.62
C VAL A 227 -12.52 29.79 -7.36
N LEU A 228 -13.34 30.59 -6.67
CA LEU A 228 -12.89 31.87 -6.12
C LEU A 228 -12.43 31.62 -4.68
N VAL A 229 -11.15 31.83 -4.39
CA VAL A 229 -10.58 31.72 -3.05
C VAL A 229 -10.37 33.11 -2.50
N SER A 230 -10.82 33.38 -1.27
CA SER A 230 -10.67 34.69 -0.63
C SER A 230 -10.01 34.55 0.74
N GLY A 231 -9.05 35.43 1.03
CA GLY A 231 -8.29 35.50 2.28
C GLY A 231 -7.84 36.95 2.53
N ALA A 232 -7.86 37.39 3.79
CA ALA A 232 -7.53 38.77 4.19
C ALA A 232 -8.21 39.89 3.37
N GLY A 233 -9.43 39.65 2.86
CA GLY A 233 -10.19 40.62 2.06
C GLY A 233 -9.81 40.68 0.57
N GLU A 234 -8.83 39.90 0.13
CA GLU A 234 -8.48 39.75 -1.29
C GLU A 234 -9.00 38.42 -1.84
N SER A 235 -9.26 38.39 -3.16
CA SER A 235 -9.79 37.21 -3.84
C SER A 235 -8.93 36.82 -5.05
N GLN A 236 -8.67 35.53 -5.18
CA GLN A 236 -7.96 34.91 -6.28
C GLN A 236 -8.87 33.89 -6.99
N LEU A 237 -9.08 34.07 -8.30
CA LEU A 237 -9.77 33.09 -9.12
C LEU A 237 -8.79 31.99 -9.54
N LEU A 238 -9.10 30.75 -9.20
CA LEU A 238 -8.42 29.55 -9.66
C LEU A 238 -9.21 28.90 -10.79
N ARG A 239 -8.49 28.36 -11.76
CA ARG A 239 -9.03 27.56 -12.87
C ARG A 239 -8.49 26.15 -12.77
N ARG A 240 -9.16 25.20 -13.42
CA ARG A 240 -8.64 23.83 -13.61
C ARG A 240 -7.14 23.82 -13.91
N GLY A 241 -6.41 22.97 -13.20
CA GLY A 241 -4.96 22.81 -13.34
C GLY A 241 -4.14 23.81 -12.53
N PHE A 242 -4.77 24.57 -11.63
CA PHE A 242 -4.07 25.47 -10.72
C PHE A 242 -4.46 25.23 -9.26
N GLY A 243 -3.53 25.51 -8.36
CA GLY A 243 -3.74 25.59 -6.92
C GLY A 243 -3.17 26.87 -6.32
N THR A 244 -3.49 27.13 -5.06
CA THR A 244 -2.91 28.22 -4.26
C THR A 244 -2.84 27.82 -2.80
N THR A 245 -1.98 28.50 -2.06
CA THR A 245 -1.89 28.42 -0.60
C THR A 245 -2.36 29.74 0.01
N VAL A 246 -2.98 29.66 1.19
CA VAL A 246 -3.41 30.81 1.97
C VAL A 246 -2.94 30.61 3.40
N ALA A 247 -1.99 31.41 3.85
CA ALA A 247 -1.62 31.41 5.27
C ALA A 247 -2.64 32.21 6.08
N THR A 248 -2.74 31.93 7.38
CA THR A 248 -3.63 32.65 8.29
C THR A 248 -3.43 34.16 8.21
N ASP A 249 -4.53 34.91 8.10
CA ASP A 249 -4.55 36.38 7.98
C ASP A 249 -3.80 36.96 6.76
N THR A 250 -3.58 36.17 5.71
CA THR A 250 -2.93 36.62 4.46
C THR A 250 -3.84 36.50 3.24
N ALA A 251 -3.50 37.25 2.18
CA ALA A 251 -4.12 37.10 0.87
C ALA A 251 -3.69 35.77 0.21
N PRO A 252 -4.51 35.17 -0.66
CA PRO A 252 -4.12 33.97 -1.39
C PRO A 252 -2.86 34.20 -2.23
N ALA A 253 -1.94 33.23 -2.22
CA ALA A 253 -0.74 33.29 -3.04
C ALA A 253 -1.09 33.27 -4.55
N ALA A 254 -0.12 33.67 -5.38
CA ALA A 254 -0.27 33.59 -6.83
C ALA A 254 -0.57 32.14 -7.27
N PRO A 255 -1.52 31.90 -8.19
CA PRO A 255 -1.85 30.55 -8.64
C PRO A 255 -0.64 29.82 -9.23
N ARG A 256 -0.43 28.57 -8.79
CA ARG A 256 0.62 27.68 -9.28
C ARG A 256 0.00 26.52 -10.06
N ALA A 257 0.64 26.11 -11.15
CA ALA A 257 0.16 24.99 -11.95
C ALA A 257 0.28 23.68 -11.15
N LEU A 258 -0.76 22.85 -11.20
CA LEU A 258 -0.74 21.52 -10.59
C LEU A 258 0.29 20.64 -11.30
N LEU A 259 1.04 19.85 -10.53
CA LEU A 259 2.00 18.89 -11.08
C LEU A 259 1.29 17.84 -11.95
N ALA A 260 2.00 17.36 -12.97
CA ALA A 260 1.52 16.29 -13.84
C ALA A 260 1.30 14.99 -13.07
N ALA A 261 0.39 14.15 -13.58
CA ALA A 261 0.16 12.83 -13.01
C ALA A 261 1.42 11.95 -13.15
N PRO A 262 1.86 11.23 -12.10
CA PRO A 262 3.01 10.34 -12.16
C PRO A 262 2.83 9.22 -13.20
N ARG A 263 3.89 8.87 -13.92
CA ARG A 263 3.91 7.69 -14.79
C ARG A 263 4.26 6.45 -13.98
N VAL A 264 3.24 5.71 -13.57
CA VAL A 264 3.40 4.47 -12.79
C VAL A 264 3.88 3.34 -13.70
N LEU A 265 4.90 2.61 -13.25
CA LEU A 265 5.42 1.41 -13.93
C LEU A 265 4.41 0.26 -13.82
N PRO A 266 4.43 -0.74 -14.72
CA PRO A 266 3.52 -1.87 -14.65
C PRO A 266 3.56 -2.57 -13.28
N VAL A 267 2.38 -2.80 -12.71
CA VAL A 267 2.17 -3.57 -11.48
C VAL A 267 1.58 -4.92 -11.88
N PRO A 268 1.99 -6.04 -11.26
CA PRO A 268 1.32 -7.32 -11.47
C PRO A 268 -0.18 -7.19 -11.22
N ASN A 269 -0.99 -7.75 -12.12
CA ASN A 269 -2.43 -7.78 -11.97
C ASN A 269 -2.94 -9.18 -12.34
N PRO A 270 -3.36 -10.02 -11.38
CA PRO A 270 -3.54 -9.66 -9.97
C PRO A 270 -2.22 -9.54 -9.18
N VAL A 271 -2.26 -8.75 -8.11
CA VAL A 271 -1.22 -8.72 -7.08
C VAL A 271 -1.38 -9.97 -6.21
N ARG A 272 -0.41 -10.88 -6.33
CA ARG A 272 -0.38 -12.16 -5.60
C ARG A 272 0.60 -12.21 -4.43
N LEU A 273 1.48 -11.21 -4.34
CA LEU A 273 2.54 -11.16 -3.34
C LEU A 273 2.29 -10.03 -2.34
N LEU A 274 2.61 -10.30 -1.08
CA LEU A 274 2.62 -9.28 -0.04
C LEU A 274 3.74 -8.29 -0.30
N ASN A 275 3.55 -7.06 0.20
CA ASN A 275 4.54 -5.98 0.08
C ASN A 275 4.94 -5.65 -1.36
N GLN A 276 4.05 -5.89 -2.34
CA GLN A 276 4.27 -5.52 -3.73
C GLN A 276 4.66 -4.04 -3.83
N ALA A 277 5.75 -3.76 -4.54
CA ALA A 277 6.19 -2.40 -4.78
C ALA A 277 5.33 -1.74 -5.86
N LEU A 278 4.88 -0.53 -5.59
CA LEU A 278 4.33 0.43 -6.53
C LEU A 278 5.43 1.44 -6.85
N VAL A 279 5.85 1.55 -8.11
CA VAL A 279 6.98 2.39 -8.54
C VAL A 279 6.54 3.29 -9.68
N TRP A 280 6.98 4.53 -9.70
CA TRP A 280 6.67 5.50 -10.76
C TRP A 280 7.90 6.31 -11.16
N GLU A 281 7.83 6.96 -12.31
CA GLU A 281 8.85 7.92 -12.73
C GLU A 281 8.78 9.19 -11.86
N PRO A 282 9.93 9.74 -11.40
CA PRO A 282 9.95 11.00 -10.68
C PRO A 282 9.32 12.15 -11.46
N VAL A 283 8.41 12.89 -10.82
CA VAL A 283 7.76 14.07 -11.39
C VAL A 283 8.60 15.32 -11.06
N PRO A 284 9.03 16.11 -12.06
CA PRO A 284 9.76 17.35 -11.81
C PRO A 284 8.99 18.32 -10.92
N GLY A 285 9.63 18.84 -9.88
CA GLY A 285 9.01 19.75 -8.90
C GLY A 285 8.26 19.07 -7.76
N ALA A 286 8.17 17.73 -7.74
CA ALA A 286 7.59 16.98 -6.64
C ALA A 286 8.54 16.94 -5.43
N ALA A 287 8.03 17.31 -4.26
CA ALA A 287 8.67 17.11 -2.96
C ALA A 287 8.21 15.81 -2.27
N ALA A 288 7.00 15.34 -2.58
CA ALA A 288 6.45 14.10 -2.08
C ALA A 288 5.40 13.52 -3.04
N TYR A 289 4.84 12.37 -2.71
CA TYR A 289 3.74 11.72 -3.43
C TYR A 289 2.71 11.21 -2.44
N ARG A 290 1.43 11.37 -2.78
CA ARG A 290 0.32 10.73 -2.09
C ARG A 290 -0.15 9.51 -2.87
N ILE A 291 -0.41 8.45 -2.15
CA ILE A 291 -1.04 7.23 -2.63
C ILE A 291 -2.34 7.07 -1.85
N GLU A 292 -3.43 6.84 -2.57
CA GLU A 292 -4.75 6.56 -2.00
C GLU A 292 -5.29 5.27 -2.62
N ILE A 293 -5.84 4.39 -1.80
CA ILE A 293 -6.43 3.13 -2.25
C ILE A 293 -7.86 3.06 -1.74
N GLY A 294 -8.81 2.85 -2.64
CA GLY A 294 -10.21 2.56 -2.32
C GLY A 294 -10.67 1.26 -2.98
N SER A 295 -11.67 0.60 -2.40
CA SER A 295 -12.36 -0.50 -3.11
C SER A 295 -12.89 0.01 -4.44
N ALA A 296 -12.85 -0.81 -5.49
CA ALA A 296 -13.42 -0.43 -6.79
C ALA A 296 -14.95 -0.27 -6.74
N GLU A 297 -15.60 -0.84 -5.72
CA GLU A 297 -17.03 -0.65 -5.44
C GLU A 297 -17.30 0.68 -4.71
N SER A 298 -16.33 1.19 -3.94
CA SER A 298 -16.41 2.52 -3.31
C SER A 298 -15.96 3.58 -4.31
N SER A 299 -16.88 4.48 -4.63
CA SER A 299 -16.59 5.51 -5.62
C SER A 299 -15.71 6.62 -5.05
N ARG A 300 -15.75 6.84 -3.72
CA ARG A 300 -15.28 8.10 -3.11
C ARG A 300 -14.42 7.93 -1.88
N VAL A 301 -14.72 7.00 -0.99
CA VAL A 301 -13.94 6.84 0.24
C VAL A 301 -12.69 5.98 -0.02
N ARG A 302 -11.57 6.39 0.56
CA ARG A 302 -10.30 5.65 0.48
C ARG A 302 -10.18 4.80 1.74
N ALA A 303 -9.90 3.52 1.55
CA ALA A 303 -9.66 2.56 2.64
C ALA A 303 -8.24 2.69 3.21
N TRP A 304 -7.34 3.34 2.46
CA TRP A 304 -5.96 3.53 2.86
C TRP A 304 -5.36 4.73 2.15
N GLU A 305 -4.48 5.46 2.83
CA GLU A 305 -3.66 6.49 2.20
C GLU A 305 -2.25 6.55 2.80
N ARG A 306 -1.30 7.08 2.02
CA ARG A 306 0.07 7.31 2.47
C ARG A 306 0.73 8.44 1.71
N VAL A 307 1.62 9.16 2.39
CA VAL A 307 2.54 10.13 1.77
C VAL A 307 3.97 9.60 1.87
N VAL A 308 4.71 9.65 0.77
CA VAL A 308 6.12 9.21 0.69
C VAL A 308 6.96 10.26 -0.04
N GLN A 309 8.24 10.41 0.31
CA GLN A 309 9.14 11.34 -0.40
C GLN A 309 9.82 10.72 -1.63
N ARG A 310 9.81 9.38 -1.75
CA ARG A 310 10.44 8.65 -2.85
C ARG A 310 9.44 8.29 -3.92
N ASP A 311 9.94 7.92 -5.09
CA ASP A 311 9.22 7.47 -6.28
C ASP A 311 8.71 6.02 -6.19
N ARG A 312 8.48 5.54 -4.96
CA ARG A 312 8.02 4.19 -4.67
C ARG A 312 7.25 4.11 -3.35
N ALA A 313 6.30 3.19 -3.29
CA ALA A 313 5.60 2.80 -2.08
C ALA A 313 5.37 1.28 -2.04
N THR A 314 5.27 0.72 -0.84
CA THR A 314 4.84 -0.67 -0.64
C THR A 314 3.32 -0.70 -0.50
N LEU A 315 2.65 -1.51 -1.34
CA LEU A 315 1.22 -1.73 -1.23
C LEU A 315 0.88 -2.42 0.11
N PRO A 316 -0.19 -2.00 0.79
CA PRO A 316 -0.61 -2.61 2.04
C PRO A 316 -1.15 -4.04 1.82
N ASP A 317 -1.24 -4.80 2.91
CA ASP A 317 -1.97 -6.07 2.94
C ASP A 317 -3.47 -5.76 2.92
N LEU A 318 -4.11 -6.04 1.79
CA LEU A 318 -5.54 -5.82 1.58
C LEU A 318 -6.27 -7.16 1.45
N PRO A 319 -7.56 -7.22 1.84
CA PRO A 319 -8.45 -8.31 1.45
C PRO A 319 -8.47 -8.50 -0.07
N ASP A 320 -8.70 -9.73 -0.52
CA ASP A 320 -8.80 -10.01 -1.95
C ASP A 320 -10.01 -9.28 -2.55
N GLY A 321 -9.85 -8.82 -3.78
CA GLY A 321 -10.83 -7.99 -4.46
C GLY A 321 -10.21 -6.91 -5.32
N ARG A 322 -11.07 -6.13 -5.97
CA ARG A 322 -10.65 -5.07 -6.90
C ARG A 322 -10.53 -3.73 -6.19
N TYR A 323 -9.42 -3.04 -6.43
CA TYR A 323 -9.13 -1.74 -5.85
C TYR A 323 -8.75 -0.72 -6.91
N ARG A 324 -9.06 0.53 -6.61
CA ARG A 324 -8.59 1.69 -7.36
C ARG A 324 -7.49 2.38 -6.58
N ILE A 325 -6.30 2.46 -7.17
CA ILE A 325 -5.12 3.12 -6.62
C ILE A 325 -4.94 4.45 -7.33
N ALA A 326 -4.91 5.56 -6.59
CA ALA A 326 -4.57 6.88 -7.09
C ALA A 326 -3.19 7.28 -6.57
N VAL A 327 -2.31 7.74 -7.46
CA VAL A 327 -0.99 8.29 -7.12
C VAL A 327 -0.89 9.71 -7.65
N ARG A 328 -0.49 10.66 -6.81
CA ARG A 328 -0.26 12.06 -7.23
C ARG A 328 0.97 12.66 -6.58
N ALA A 329 1.64 13.55 -7.31
CA ALA A 329 2.77 14.31 -6.80
C ALA A 329 2.29 15.47 -5.90
N ILE A 330 3.13 15.86 -4.94
CA ILE A 330 2.93 17.00 -4.05
C ILE A 330 4.16 17.90 -4.18
N ASP A 331 3.97 19.20 -4.39
CA ASP A 331 5.08 20.14 -4.46
C ASP A 331 5.56 20.61 -3.08
N ALA A 332 6.58 21.48 -3.06
CA ALA A 332 7.21 21.96 -1.82
C ALA A 332 6.28 22.80 -0.92
N ASP A 333 5.22 23.41 -1.46
CA ASP A 333 4.24 24.18 -0.69
C ASP A 333 3.01 23.34 -0.32
N GLY A 334 3.03 22.04 -0.60
CA GLY A 334 1.94 21.12 -0.28
C GLY A 334 0.83 21.06 -1.33
N ILE A 335 0.95 21.73 -2.48
CA ILE A 335 -0.06 21.66 -3.55
C ILE A 335 0.02 20.29 -4.23
N GLU A 336 -1.10 19.57 -4.23
CA GLU A 336 -1.19 18.23 -4.83
C GLU A 336 -1.53 18.31 -6.33
N GLY A 337 -0.89 17.45 -7.13
CA GLY A 337 -1.03 17.39 -8.59
C GLY A 337 -2.26 16.61 -9.07
N PHE A 338 -2.23 16.22 -10.35
CA PHE A 338 -3.23 15.32 -10.93
C PHE A 338 -3.00 13.86 -10.50
N ASP A 339 -4.09 13.11 -10.35
CA ASP A 339 -4.03 11.68 -10.06
C ASP A 339 -3.67 10.85 -11.29
N ARG A 340 -2.79 9.87 -11.09
CA ARG A 340 -2.73 8.66 -11.92
C ARG A 340 -3.54 7.58 -11.24
N VAL A 341 -4.58 7.11 -11.91
CA VAL A 341 -5.48 6.06 -11.41
C VAL A 341 -5.13 4.72 -12.07
N LEU A 342 -5.12 3.66 -11.26
CA LEU A 342 -4.92 2.26 -11.66
C LEU A 342 -6.01 1.41 -11.04
N ASP A 343 -6.54 0.46 -11.80
CA ASP A 343 -7.38 -0.61 -11.27
C ASP A 343 -6.49 -1.85 -11.07
N VAL A 344 -6.49 -2.40 -9.86
CA VAL A 344 -5.63 -3.51 -9.44
C VAL A 344 -6.47 -4.53 -8.69
N ASP A 345 -6.41 -5.79 -9.11
CA ASP A 345 -7.01 -6.91 -8.40
C ASP A 345 -5.99 -7.47 -7.40
N PHE A 346 -6.39 -7.59 -6.13
CA PHE A 346 -5.62 -8.27 -5.10
C PHE A 346 -6.13 -9.71 -4.99
N ASP A 347 -5.21 -10.66 -5.11
CA ASP A 347 -5.44 -12.11 -5.01
C ASP A 347 -4.26 -12.71 -4.23
N THR A 348 -4.19 -12.30 -2.97
CA THR A 348 -3.09 -12.60 -2.04
C THR A 348 -3.39 -13.79 -1.13
N ARG A 349 -4.64 -14.28 -1.12
CA ARG A 349 -5.07 -15.47 -0.37
C ARG A 349 -5.62 -16.53 -1.33
N PRO A 350 -5.46 -17.82 -1.01
CA PRO A 350 -4.72 -18.34 0.14
C PRO A 350 -3.21 -18.09 -0.02
N ARG A 351 -2.53 -17.68 1.06
CA ARG A 351 -1.12 -17.29 1.00
C ARG A 351 -0.24 -18.46 0.59
N ALA A 352 0.75 -18.21 -0.26
CA ALA A 352 1.75 -19.21 -0.60
C ALA A 352 2.49 -19.70 0.68
N PRO A 353 2.65 -21.03 0.87
CA PRO A 353 3.46 -21.55 1.96
C PRO A 353 4.93 -21.12 1.81
N VAL A 354 5.61 -20.95 2.94
CA VAL A 354 7.07 -20.75 2.96
C VAL A 354 7.74 -22.12 2.98
N PRO A 355 8.51 -22.50 1.94
CA PRO A 355 9.29 -23.74 1.98
C PRO A 355 10.36 -23.61 3.09
N LEU A 356 10.59 -24.67 3.87
CA LEU A 356 11.49 -24.67 5.04
C LEU A 356 12.65 -25.65 4.88
N GLN A 357 12.38 -26.89 4.45
CA GLN A 357 13.39 -27.91 4.19
C GLN A 357 13.07 -28.67 2.89
N PRO A 358 14.09 -29.10 2.13
CA PRO A 358 15.50 -28.73 2.28
C PRO A 358 15.72 -27.22 2.08
N VAL A 359 16.83 -26.69 2.63
CA VAL A 359 17.28 -25.32 2.31
C VAL A 359 17.63 -25.23 0.82
N ASP A 360 17.52 -24.05 0.25
CA ASP A 360 17.84 -23.86 -1.16
C ASP A 360 19.32 -24.21 -1.43
N GLY A 361 19.58 -25.02 -2.46
CA GLY A 361 20.90 -25.54 -2.79
C GLY A 361 21.41 -26.67 -1.88
N ALA A 362 20.56 -27.29 -1.06
CA ALA A 362 20.98 -28.41 -0.22
C ALA A 362 21.50 -29.59 -1.05
N VAL A 363 22.50 -30.30 -0.52
CA VAL A 363 23.00 -31.55 -1.12
C VAL A 363 22.69 -32.71 -0.19
N LEU A 364 21.88 -33.65 -0.68
CA LEU A 364 21.45 -34.84 0.06
C LEU A 364 22.14 -36.08 -0.51
N ARG A 365 22.55 -37.02 0.35
CA ARG A 365 23.30 -38.21 -0.04
C ARG A 365 22.69 -39.48 0.51
N GLY A 366 22.24 -40.38 -0.37
CA GLY A 366 21.67 -41.67 0.04
C GLY A 366 20.42 -41.55 0.93
N THR A 367 19.73 -40.41 0.91
CA THR A 367 18.54 -40.13 1.73
C THR A 367 17.45 -39.51 0.88
N ILE A 368 16.21 -39.94 1.12
CA ILE A 368 15.02 -39.31 0.52
C ILE A 368 14.84 -37.91 1.11
N ALA A 369 14.58 -36.92 0.26
CA ALA A 369 14.32 -35.55 0.70
C ALA A 369 13.03 -35.48 1.52
N GLU A 370 13.12 -34.96 2.75
CA GLU A 370 11.94 -34.57 3.53
C GLU A 370 11.62 -33.11 3.24
N LEU A 371 10.60 -32.90 2.40
CA LEU A 371 10.10 -31.59 2.05
C LEU A 371 9.19 -31.10 3.18
N ARG A 372 9.45 -29.90 3.70
CA ARG A 372 8.68 -29.30 4.79
C ARG A 372 8.42 -27.84 4.49
N TRP A 373 7.21 -27.36 4.76
CA TRP A 373 6.82 -25.96 4.56
C TRP A 373 6.01 -25.43 5.75
N SER A 374 5.79 -24.11 5.78
CA SER A 374 4.96 -23.50 6.81
C SER A 374 3.49 -23.92 6.65
N ALA A 375 2.83 -24.26 7.76
CA ALA A 375 1.37 -24.39 7.76
C ALA A 375 0.72 -23.01 7.54
N SER A 376 -0.32 -22.97 6.70
CA SER A 376 -1.11 -21.76 6.42
C SER A 376 -2.50 -21.89 7.05
N ALA A 377 -2.94 -20.85 7.77
CA ALA A 377 -4.28 -20.81 8.35
C ALA A 377 -5.39 -20.72 7.27
N ASP A 378 -5.03 -20.22 6.09
CA ASP A 378 -5.95 -20.05 4.95
C ASP A 378 -6.03 -21.33 4.08
N ALA A 379 -5.23 -22.37 4.38
CA ALA A 379 -5.12 -23.58 3.57
C ALA A 379 -5.86 -24.77 4.21
N ALA A 380 -6.75 -25.38 3.44
CA ALA A 380 -7.35 -26.69 3.76
C ALA A 380 -6.45 -27.85 3.31
N ARG A 381 -5.69 -27.65 2.23
CA ARG A 381 -4.71 -28.58 1.68
C ARG A 381 -3.63 -27.80 0.93
N TYR A 382 -2.59 -28.49 0.48
CA TYR A 382 -1.44 -27.94 -0.24
C TYR A 382 -1.26 -28.70 -1.54
N ARG A 383 -0.92 -28.01 -2.63
CA ARG A 383 -0.42 -28.64 -3.85
C ARG A 383 1.09 -28.55 -3.86
N LEU A 384 1.75 -29.69 -3.76
CA LEU A 384 3.20 -29.82 -3.89
C LEU A 384 3.55 -30.24 -5.31
N GLU A 385 4.49 -29.52 -5.92
CA GLU A 385 5.05 -29.87 -7.21
C GLU A 385 6.56 -30.09 -7.08
N VAL A 386 7.07 -31.19 -7.66
CA VAL A 386 8.50 -31.49 -7.78
C VAL A 386 8.85 -31.72 -9.25
N ALA A 387 9.95 -31.14 -9.72
CA ALA A 387 10.41 -31.21 -11.10
C ALA A 387 11.94 -31.36 -11.18
N THR A 388 12.44 -31.68 -12.38
CA THR A 388 13.89 -31.73 -12.70
C THR A 388 14.41 -30.43 -13.31
N SER A 389 13.54 -29.42 -13.48
CA SER A 389 13.86 -28.13 -14.09
C SER A 389 13.26 -26.99 -13.25
N PRO A 390 13.95 -25.84 -13.12
CA PRO A 390 13.42 -24.68 -12.39
C PRO A 390 12.19 -24.06 -13.06
N ALA A 391 12.00 -24.27 -14.36
CA ALA A 391 10.80 -23.86 -15.09
C ALA A 391 9.64 -24.86 -14.92
N PHE A 392 9.86 -25.97 -14.21
CA PHE A 392 8.93 -27.09 -14.07
C PHE A 392 8.61 -27.79 -15.41
N ASP A 393 9.49 -27.64 -16.41
CA ASP A 393 9.51 -28.48 -17.60
C ASP A 393 10.02 -29.88 -17.21
N GLY A 394 9.14 -30.88 -17.11
CA GLY A 394 9.49 -32.20 -16.58
C GLY A 394 9.13 -32.39 -15.11
N THR A 395 7.90 -32.01 -14.74
CA THR A 395 7.29 -32.32 -13.45
C THR A 395 7.30 -33.82 -13.18
N LEU A 396 7.90 -34.19 -12.06
CA LEU A 396 7.99 -35.57 -11.57
C LEU A 396 6.79 -35.93 -10.70
N MET A 397 6.31 -34.98 -9.92
CA MET A 397 5.27 -35.22 -8.91
C MET A 397 4.40 -33.98 -8.75
N VAL A 398 3.09 -34.21 -8.68
CA VAL A 398 2.08 -33.23 -8.25
C VAL A 398 1.18 -33.94 -7.26
N GLU A 399 1.12 -33.47 -6.03
CA GLU A 399 0.34 -34.10 -4.97
C GLU A 399 -0.40 -33.07 -4.12
N ASP A 400 -1.67 -33.36 -3.81
CA ASP A 400 -2.48 -32.56 -2.91
C ASP A 400 -2.43 -33.19 -1.49
N LEU A 401 -1.93 -32.43 -0.51
CA LEU A 401 -1.59 -32.91 0.83
C LEU A 401 -2.26 -32.08 1.92
N THR A 402 -2.67 -32.68 3.03
CA THR A 402 -3.17 -31.95 4.22
C THR A 402 -2.05 -31.61 5.21
N GLU A 403 -1.05 -32.47 5.29
CA GLU A 403 0.10 -32.30 6.17
C GLU A 403 1.17 -31.39 5.53
N PRO A 404 1.86 -30.54 6.31
CA PRO A 404 2.84 -29.59 5.77
C PRO A 404 4.22 -30.21 5.53
N HIS A 405 4.25 -31.50 5.16
CA HIS A 405 5.47 -32.24 4.86
C HIS A 405 5.21 -33.44 3.94
N LEU A 406 6.24 -33.84 3.19
CA LEU A 406 6.26 -35.06 2.39
C LEU A 406 7.68 -35.63 2.29
N ARG A 407 7.82 -36.95 2.29
CA ARG A 407 9.06 -37.62 1.85
C ARG A 407 9.00 -37.88 0.35
N ALA A 408 9.82 -37.18 -0.43
CA ALA A 408 9.79 -37.19 -1.89
C ALA A 408 10.47 -38.43 -2.49
N ALA A 409 9.86 -39.61 -2.33
CA ALA A 409 10.36 -40.87 -2.90
C ALA A 409 10.48 -40.84 -4.43
N ALA A 410 9.67 -40.02 -5.11
CA ALA A 410 9.75 -39.82 -6.56
C ALA A 410 11.07 -39.16 -7.04
N ALA A 411 11.86 -38.61 -6.11
CA ALA A 411 13.13 -37.92 -6.37
C ALA A 411 14.33 -38.63 -5.72
N GLU A 412 14.33 -39.97 -5.76
CA GLU A 412 15.36 -40.82 -5.16
C GLU A 412 16.66 -40.90 -5.97
N GLN A 413 16.58 -40.70 -7.28
CA GLN A 413 17.74 -40.84 -8.15
C GLN A 413 18.72 -39.66 -7.93
N PRO A 414 20.03 -39.84 -8.20
CA PRO A 414 20.94 -38.71 -8.25
C PRO A 414 20.53 -37.71 -9.33
N GLY A 415 20.54 -36.42 -8.98
CA GLY A 415 20.14 -35.36 -9.90
C GLY A 415 19.73 -34.07 -9.19
N ASP A 416 19.37 -33.08 -10.00
CA ASP A 416 18.85 -31.78 -9.56
C ASP A 416 17.33 -31.80 -9.50
N TYR A 417 16.79 -31.32 -8.39
CA TYR A 417 15.35 -31.29 -8.16
C TYR A 417 14.90 -29.93 -7.67
N TYR A 418 13.76 -29.50 -8.18
CA TYR A 418 13.12 -28.22 -7.90
C TYR A 418 11.74 -28.48 -7.34
N TRP A 419 11.33 -27.71 -6.35
CA TRP A 419 10.01 -27.86 -5.76
C TRP A 419 9.38 -26.53 -5.37
N ARG A 420 8.05 -26.50 -5.41
CA ARG A 420 7.21 -25.36 -5.03
C ARG A 420 5.92 -25.87 -4.42
N ILE A 421 5.27 -25.03 -3.61
CA ILE A 421 4.02 -25.37 -2.94
C ILE A 421 3.00 -24.25 -3.16
N SER A 422 1.76 -24.62 -3.46
CA SER A 422 0.61 -23.71 -3.40
C SER A 422 -0.31 -24.10 -2.26
N SER A 423 -0.90 -23.11 -1.59
CA SER A 423 -2.02 -23.35 -0.69
C SER A 423 -3.30 -23.58 -1.48
N ILE A 424 -4.18 -24.44 -0.97
CA ILE A 424 -5.52 -24.63 -1.50
C ILE A 424 -6.52 -24.39 -0.37
N ALA A 425 -7.41 -23.42 -0.57
CA ALA A 425 -8.44 -23.04 0.39
C ALA A 425 -9.57 -24.09 0.47
N ALA A 426 -10.46 -23.94 1.45
CA ALA A 426 -11.56 -24.87 1.71
C ALA A 426 -12.59 -24.93 0.56
N ASP A 427 -12.79 -23.82 -0.14
CA ASP A 427 -13.62 -23.71 -1.35
C ASP A 427 -12.92 -24.23 -2.61
N GLY A 428 -11.64 -24.61 -2.50
CA GLY A 428 -10.83 -25.15 -3.58
C GLY A 428 -10.03 -24.12 -4.37
N GLU A 429 -10.06 -22.84 -4.00
CA GLU A 429 -9.19 -21.82 -4.59
C GLU A 429 -7.71 -22.16 -4.38
N VAL A 430 -6.91 -22.08 -5.44
CA VAL A 430 -5.47 -22.38 -5.40
C VAL A 430 -4.68 -21.08 -5.44
N GLY A 431 -3.92 -20.84 -4.38
CA GLY A 431 -3.05 -19.67 -4.26
C GLY A 431 -1.83 -19.71 -5.19
N PRO A 432 -1.09 -18.60 -5.29
CA PRO A 432 0.18 -18.57 -6.01
C PRO A 432 1.15 -19.65 -5.50
N PRO A 433 2.05 -20.16 -6.36
CA PRO A 433 3.14 -20.99 -5.91
C PRO A 433 4.10 -20.18 -5.03
N SER A 434 4.71 -20.86 -4.07
CA SER A 434 5.85 -20.37 -3.31
C SER A 434 7.03 -20.04 -4.20
N ASP A 435 8.04 -19.40 -3.61
CA ASP A 435 9.39 -19.40 -4.18
C ASP A 435 9.82 -20.85 -4.47
N VAL A 436 10.50 -21.04 -5.59
CA VAL A 436 11.06 -22.33 -6.00
C VAL A 436 12.30 -22.60 -5.17
N ARG A 437 12.40 -23.78 -4.59
CA ARG A 437 13.63 -24.28 -3.95
C ARG A 437 14.26 -25.41 -4.74
N HIS A 438 15.57 -25.52 -4.61
CA HIS A 438 16.39 -26.53 -5.27
C HIS A 438 17.15 -27.39 -4.25
N TRP A 439 17.31 -28.68 -4.57
CA TRP A 439 18.29 -29.54 -3.92
C TRP A 439 18.94 -30.47 -4.93
N VAL A 440 20.14 -30.95 -4.58
CA VAL A 440 20.90 -31.93 -5.34
C VAL A 440 20.88 -33.26 -4.59
N SER A 441 20.38 -34.31 -5.23
CA SER A 441 20.55 -35.68 -4.76
C SER A 441 21.85 -36.26 -5.32
N LYS A 442 22.71 -36.78 -4.45
CA LYS A 442 23.95 -37.47 -4.82
C LYS A 442 23.95 -38.90 -4.26
N PRO A 443 24.66 -39.84 -4.90
CA PRO A 443 24.87 -41.15 -4.30
C PRO A 443 25.63 -41.03 -2.97
N GLN A 444 25.42 -41.99 -2.07
CA GLN A 444 26.30 -42.13 -0.92
C GLN A 444 27.67 -42.62 -1.40
N PRO A 445 28.79 -42.05 -0.91
CA PRO A 445 30.11 -42.54 -1.27
C PRO A 445 30.22 -44.03 -0.93
N GLU A 446 30.74 -44.80 -1.88
CA GLU A 446 30.98 -46.22 -1.67
C GLU A 446 31.98 -46.44 -0.52
N THR A 447 31.76 -47.47 0.29
CA THR A 447 32.77 -47.90 1.26
C THR A 447 33.87 -48.67 0.54
N VAL A 448 35.10 -48.53 1.05
CA VAL A 448 36.24 -49.29 0.57
C VAL A 448 36.66 -50.32 1.61
N ALA A 449 36.98 -51.53 1.16
CA ALA A 449 37.61 -52.53 2.01
C ALA A 449 39.13 -52.37 1.88
N ALA A 450 39.81 -52.24 3.02
CA ALA A 450 41.26 -52.30 3.06
C ALA A 450 41.72 -53.75 3.09
N ASP A 451 42.73 -54.05 2.28
CA ASP A 451 43.54 -55.25 2.38
C ASP A 451 44.89 -54.87 3.00
N VAL A 452 45.34 -55.66 3.97
CA VAL A 452 46.56 -55.37 4.72
C VAL A 452 47.56 -56.49 4.50
N SER A 453 48.74 -56.11 4.03
CA SER A 453 49.87 -57.03 3.84
C SER A 453 51.12 -56.41 4.43
N GLY A 454 51.99 -57.21 5.04
CA GLY A 454 53.20 -56.69 5.66
C GLY A 454 54.12 -57.77 6.19
N ASP A 455 55.38 -57.39 6.39
CA ASP A 455 56.44 -58.20 6.98
C ASP A 455 57.25 -57.35 7.97
N ALA A 456 58.43 -57.83 8.38
CA ALA A 456 59.28 -57.18 9.36
C ALA A 456 59.73 -55.75 8.97
N ASP A 457 59.70 -55.41 7.68
CA ASP A 457 60.16 -54.12 7.17
C ASP A 457 59.00 -53.09 7.06
N GLY A 458 57.74 -53.52 7.23
CA GLY A 458 56.59 -52.62 7.28
C GLY A 458 55.27 -53.25 6.85
N VAL A 459 54.18 -52.48 7.00
CA VAL A 459 52.82 -52.87 6.62
C VAL A 459 52.28 -51.89 5.59
N VAL A 460 51.62 -52.44 4.56
CA VAL A 460 50.91 -51.68 3.52
C VAL A 460 49.44 -52.06 3.58
N ALA A 461 48.61 -51.07 3.88
CA ALA A 461 47.17 -51.13 3.64
C ALA A 461 46.88 -50.60 2.24
N SER A 462 46.09 -51.32 1.46
CA SER A 462 45.64 -50.91 0.13
C SER A 462 44.14 -51.13 -0.02
N TRP A 463 43.50 -50.34 -0.87
CA TRP A 463 42.07 -50.45 -1.12
C TRP A 463 41.76 -50.08 -2.57
N ARG A 464 40.52 -50.29 -3.00
CA ARG A 464 40.11 -49.94 -4.37
C ARG A 464 40.09 -48.42 -4.58
N ASP A 465 40.65 -47.97 -5.70
CA ASP A 465 40.49 -46.60 -6.17
C ASP A 465 39.04 -46.34 -6.59
N VAL A 466 38.41 -45.32 -6.02
CA VAL A 466 37.03 -44.92 -6.36
C VAL A 466 37.00 -43.86 -7.47
N GLY A 467 38.16 -43.32 -7.87
CA GLY A 467 38.30 -42.32 -8.91
C GLY A 467 37.75 -40.94 -8.51
N GLY A 468 37.56 -40.08 -9.52
CA GLY A 468 36.86 -38.79 -9.34
C GLY A 468 37.57 -37.76 -8.44
N GLY A 469 38.87 -37.91 -8.18
CA GLY A 469 39.62 -37.03 -7.28
C GLY A 469 39.32 -37.24 -5.80
N ALA A 470 38.79 -38.41 -5.43
CA ALA A 470 38.58 -38.78 -4.03
C ALA A 470 39.91 -38.92 -3.28
N ARG A 471 39.86 -38.64 -1.98
CA ARG A 471 40.92 -38.89 -1.00
C ARG A 471 40.43 -39.89 0.02
N TYR A 472 41.31 -40.38 0.87
CA TYR A 472 40.98 -41.43 1.83
C TYR A 472 41.46 -41.05 3.22
N GLN A 473 40.57 -41.12 4.20
CA GLN A 473 41.00 -41.04 5.59
C GLN A 473 41.20 -42.46 6.12
N VAL A 474 42.38 -42.70 6.70
CA VAL A 474 42.80 -43.97 7.26
C VAL A 474 43.04 -43.76 8.74
N GLN A 475 42.44 -44.61 9.57
CA GLN A 475 42.69 -44.64 11.01
C GLN A 475 43.27 -45.98 11.43
N ILE A 476 44.24 -45.93 12.35
CA ILE A 476 44.81 -47.09 13.05
C ILE A 476 44.59 -46.89 14.55
N ALA A 477 44.08 -47.91 15.24
CA ALA A 477 43.78 -47.89 16.67
C ALA A 477 44.27 -49.17 17.36
N ASP A 478 44.43 -49.12 18.68
CA ASP A 478 44.75 -50.30 19.51
C ASP A 478 43.51 -51.11 19.93
N ASP A 479 42.31 -50.56 19.70
CA ASP A 479 41.03 -51.16 20.01
C ASP A 479 40.09 -51.18 18.79
N PRO A 480 39.14 -52.14 18.68
CA PRO A 480 38.27 -52.28 17.52
C PRO A 480 37.15 -51.22 17.43
N ALA A 481 36.88 -50.46 18.49
CA ALA A 481 35.91 -49.38 18.50
C ALA A 481 36.52 -48.04 18.06
N PHE A 482 37.86 -47.97 17.95
CA PHE A 482 38.64 -46.77 17.65
C PHE A 482 38.42 -45.69 18.72
N GLU A 483 38.39 -46.08 19.98
CA GLU A 483 38.40 -45.15 21.13
C GLU A 483 39.80 -44.57 21.36
N HIS A 484 40.85 -45.35 21.07
CA HIS A 484 42.25 -44.94 21.12
C HIS A 484 42.90 -45.04 19.73
N VAL A 485 42.77 -43.95 18.97
CA VAL A 485 43.39 -43.82 17.64
C VAL A 485 44.86 -43.45 17.79
N GLU A 486 45.74 -44.28 17.22
CA GLU A 486 47.20 -44.07 17.18
C GLU A 486 47.64 -43.28 15.95
N ASP A 487 46.95 -43.47 14.82
CA ASP A 487 47.24 -42.75 13.57
C ASP A 487 45.94 -42.38 12.84
N ASP A 488 45.86 -41.16 12.32
CA ASP A 488 44.74 -40.65 11.53
C ASP A 488 45.26 -39.75 10.41
N ARG A 489 45.19 -40.23 9.17
CA ARG A 489 45.76 -39.53 8.01
C ARG A 489 44.79 -39.49 6.85
N VAL A 490 44.85 -38.38 6.10
CA VAL A 490 44.22 -38.28 4.79
C VAL A 490 45.29 -38.50 3.72
N VAL A 491 45.07 -39.45 2.82
CA VAL A 491 45.96 -39.81 1.71
C VAL A 491 45.25 -39.65 0.38
N ASP A 492 46.00 -39.22 -0.64
CA ASP A 492 45.48 -39.06 -2.01
C ASP A 492 45.56 -40.35 -2.83
N ALA A 493 46.44 -41.29 -2.43
CA ALA A 493 46.60 -42.58 -3.08
C ALA A 493 45.73 -43.65 -2.40
N PRO A 494 45.29 -44.69 -3.13
CA PRO A 494 44.48 -45.77 -2.58
C PRO A 494 45.31 -46.81 -1.78
N ARG A 495 46.33 -46.31 -1.05
CA ARG A 495 47.24 -47.10 -0.23
C ARG A 495 47.91 -46.23 0.83
N MET A 496 48.28 -46.85 1.94
CA MET A 496 49.07 -46.25 3.00
C MET A 496 50.08 -47.27 3.55
N ALA A 497 51.33 -46.85 3.65
CA ALA A 497 52.39 -47.62 4.31
C ALA A 497 52.61 -47.07 5.73
N PHE A 498 52.88 -47.97 6.67
CA PHE A 498 53.21 -47.67 8.06
C PHE A 498 54.15 -48.75 8.63
N ASP A 499 54.72 -48.46 9.79
CA ASP A 499 55.72 -49.33 10.43
C ASP A 499 55.10 -50.67 10.85
N ALA A 500 55.93 -51.70 10.97
CA ALA A 500 55.50 -53.03 11.40
C ALA A 500 54.88 -52.98 12.81
N VAL A 501 53.73 -53.62 12.97
CA VAL A 501 53.04 -53.69 14.27
C VAL A 501 53.73 -54.71 15.16
N SER A 502 54.25 -54.26 16.31
CA SER A 502 54.88 -55.12 17.32
C SER A 502 54.03 -55.25 18.59
N GLY A 503 54.00 -56.45 19.18
CA GLY A 503 53.44 -56.69 20.51
C GLY A 503 51.92 -56.91 20.54
N GLN A 504 51.13 -55.87 20.27
CA GLN A 504 49.67 -55.91 20.37
C GLN A 504 48.98 -55.77 19.02
N VAL A 505 47.75 -56.26 18.94
CA VAL A 505 46.89 -56.17 17.74
C VAL A 505 46.57 -54.71 17.45
N ARG A 506 46.44 -54.37 16.17
CA ARG A 506 45.93 -53.08 15.71
C ARG A 506 44.71 -53.25 14.84
N PHE A 507 43.90 -52.21 14.78
CA PHE A 507 42.69 -52.15 13.97
C PHE A 507 42.79 -51.00 12.99
N LEU A 508 42.51 -51.26 11.71
CA LEU A 508 42.57 -50.28 10.65
C LEU A 508 41.20 -50.11 10.01
N ARG A 509 40.79 -48.86 9.76
CA ARG A 509 39.59 -48.55 8.96
C ARG A 509 39.88 -47.43 7.98
N VAL A 510 39.20 -47.48 6.83
CA VAL A 510 39.34 -46.49 5.75
C VAL A 510 37.97 -45.95 5.39
N ARG A 511 37.87 -44.64 5.14
CA ARG A 511 36.70 -44.03 4.52
C ARG A 511 37.09 -43.15 3.35
N VAL A 512 36.20 -43.06 2.37
CA VAL A 512 36.35 -42.20 1.20
C VAL A 512 35.97 -40.76 1.58
N ILE A 513 36.75 -39.81 1.09
CA ILE A 513 36.45 -38.37 1.09
C ILE A 513 36.30 -37.96 -0.37
N GLU A 514 35.10 -37.57 -0.81
CA GLU A 514 34.87 -37.11 -2.18
C GLU A 514 35.59 -35.78 -2.47
N ALA A 515 35.68 -35.41 -3.75
CA ALA A 515 36.33 -34.17 -4.19
C ALA A 515 35.72 -32.89 -3.58
N ASP A 516 34.43 -32.91 -3.21
CA ASP A 516 33.78 -31.81 -2.50
C ASP A 516 34.00 -31.83 -0.97
N GLY A 517 34.83 -32.73 -0.48
CA GLY A 517 35.21 -32.86 0.92
C GLY A 517 34.26 -33.70 1.77
N TYR A 518 33.18 -34.24 1.20
CA TYR A 518 32.26 -35.09 1.95
C TYR A 518 32.91 -36.43 2.32
N ALA A 519 32.97 -36.74 3.62
CA ALA A 519 33.48 -38.00 4.13
C ALA A 519 32.35 -39.04 4.23
N GLY A 520 32.50 -40.15 3.51
CA GLY A 520 31.60 -41.30 3.57
C GLY A 520 31.69 -42.09 4.87
N SER A 521 30.92 -43.16 4.93
CA SER A 521 30.96 -44.12 6.04
C SER A 521 32.31 -44.83 6.11
N TRP A 522 32.69 -45.25 7.32
CA TRP A 522 33.82 -46.14 7.50
C TRP A 522 33.59 -47.49 6.84
N GLY A 523 34.61 -48.00 6.14
CA GLY A 523 34.64 -49.36 5.64
C GLY A 523 34.83 -50.40 6.75
N ALA A 524 34.94 -51.66 6.36
CA ALA A 524 35.16 -52.76 7.30
C ALA A 524 36.47 -52.59 8.07
N VAL A 525 36.43 -52.85 9.37
CA VAL A 525 37.60 -52.82 10.24
C VAL A 525 38.49 -54.03 9.95
N GLN A 526 39.75 -53.77 9.63
CA GLN A 526 40.78 -54.79 9.45
C GLN A 526 41.54 -55.00 10.75
N ARG A 527 41.67 -56.25 11.17
CA ARG A 527 42.52 -56.65 12.30
C ARG A 527 43.93 -56.94 11.77
N ILE A 528 44.93 -56.35 12.40
CA ILE A 528 46.34 -56.50 12.09
C ILE A 528 47.00 -57.18 13.28
N ASP A 529 47.34 -58.46 13.12
CA ASP A 529 48.07 -59.20 14.15
C ASP A 529 49.56 -58.80 14.12
N PRO A 530 50.20 -58.68 15.29
CA PRO A 530 51.63 -58.40 15.36
C PRO A 530 52.42 -59.55 14.75
N LEU A 531 53.59 -59.24 14.17
CA LEU A 531 54.48 -60.27 13.65
C LEU A 531 54.90 -61.23 14.77
N PRO A 532 55.07 -62.54 14.48
CA PRO A 532 55.55 -63.49 15.47
C PRO A 532 56.91 -63.03 16.02
N ASP A 533 57.03 -62.97 17.34
CA ASP A 533 58.31 -62.65 17.98
C ASP A 533 59.33 -63.75 17.63
N PRO A 534 60.43 -63.44 16.91
CA PRO A 534 61.43 -64.43 16.55
C PRO A 534 62.15 -65.03 17.78
N THR A 535 62.03 -64.41 18.96
CA THR A 535 62.57 -64.93 20.22
C THR A 535 61.64 -65.94 20.93
N ALA A 536 60.36 -66.01 20.57
CA ALA A 536 59.40 -66.93 21.20
C ALA A 536 59.65 -68.41 20.86
N TRP A 537 60.40 -68.70 19.81
CA TRP A 537 60.86 -70.06 19.46
C TRP A 537 62.23 -70.42 20.04
N VAL A 538 62.92 -69.48 20.69
CA VAL A 538 64.15 -69.76 21.43
C VAL A 538 63.79 -70.20 22.85
N VAL A 539 63.02 -71.29 22.95
CA VAL A 539 63.09 -72.16 24.14
C VAL A 539 64.46 -72.84 24.03
N PRO A 540 65.39 -72.64 24.98
CA PRO A 540 66.75 -73.09 24.80
C PRO A 540 66.80 -74.62 24.78
N VAL A 541 67.40 -75.16 23.71
CA VAL A 541 67.94 -76.52 23.58
C VAL A 541 69.15 -76.70 24.53
N LEU A 542 68.99 -76.40 25.82
CA LEU A 542 70.01 -76.64 26.85
C LEU A 542 69.48 -77.60 27.91
N GLY A 543 69.18 -78.82 27.46
CA GLY A 543 68.74 -79.95 28.28
C GLY A 543 69.40 -81.28 27.92
N ILE A 544 70.55 -81.30 27.24
CA ILE A 544 71.36 -82.53 27.05
C ILE A 544 72.84 -82.17 27.14
N LEU A 545 73.37 -82.09 28.37
CA LEU A 545 74.79 -82.35 28.73
C LEU A 545 74.95 -82.10 30.24
N GLY A 546 74.41 -83.02 31.04
CA GLY A 546 74.46 -82.90 32.51
C GLY A 546 74.09 -84.16 33.28
N VAL A 547 74.16 -85.36 32.67
CA VAL A 547 74.18 -86.66 33.41
C VAL A 547 74.99 -87.68 32.61
N LEU A 548 76.32 -87.58 32.73
CA LEU A 548 77.25 -88.70 32.56
C LEU A 548 78.32 -88.55 33.66
N LEU A 549 77.86 -88.75 34.89
CA LEU A 549 78.66 -89.10 36.06
C LEU A 549 77.84 -90.11 36.87
N LEU A 550 77.65 -91.28 36.26
CA LEU A 550 77.74 -92.62 36.85
C LEU A 550 77.69 -93.67 35.73
#